data_AF-A0A9D6JFK3-F1
#
_entry.id   AF-A0A9D6JFK3-F1
#
_cell.length_a   1.000
_cell.length_b   1.000
_cell.length_c   1.000
_cell.angle_alpha   90.00
_cell.angle_beta   90.00
_cell.angle_gamma   90.00
#
_symmetry.space_group_name_H-M   'P 1'
#
loop_
_entity.id
_entity.type
_entity.pdbx_description
1 polymer ?
#
loop_
_entity_poly.entity_id
_entity_poly.type
_entity_poly.pdbx_seq_one_letter_code
_entity_poly.pdbx_strand_id
1 'polypeptide(L)'
;MIAGSVAKRYAKALVDVAAASDDLEAIRQELDEFAGLLREQRELRLFLANPSVLRPDKVRALDEVMAIVRLRPLTTSFLRILL
;
A
#
# COMPACT_ATOMS: atom_id res chain seq x y z
N MET A 1 -19.71 0.60 -8.30
CA MET A 1 -19.96 0.30 -6.87
C MET A 1 -19.23 -0.96 -6.36
N ILE A 2 -18.21 -1.49 -7.06
CA ILE A 2 -17.55 -2.77 -6.71
C ILE A 2 -16.28 -2.57 -5.86
N ALA A 3 -15.53 -1.49 -6.10
CA ALA A 3 -14.26 -1.21 -5.42
C ALA A 3 -14.39 -1.07 -3.89
N GLY A 4 -15.49 -0.47 -3.41
CA GLY A 4 -15.71 -0.26 -1.96
C GLY A 4 -15.89 -1.56 -1.16
N SER A 5 -16.40 -2.63 -1.79
CA SER A 5 -16.55 -3.95 -1.15
C SER A 5 -15.18 -4.63 -0.98
N VAL A 6 -14.34 -4.60 -2.01
CA VAL A 6 -13.02 -5.23 -2.00
C VAL A 6 -12.07 -4.48 -1.07
N ALA A 7 -12.06 -3.15 -1.12
CA ALA A 7 -11.26 -2.31 -0.23
C ALA A 7 -11.58 -2.57 1.26
N LYS A 8 -12.87 -2.64 1.62
CA LYS A 8 -13.28 -2.95 3.00
C LYS A 8 -12.82 -4.32 3.49
N ARG A 9 -12.80 -5.34 2.62
CA ARG A 9 -12.32 -6.69 2.97
C ARG A 9 -10.81 -6.69 3.25
N TYR A 10 -10.01 -6.07 2.38
CA TYR A 10 -8.57 -5.94 2.59
C TYR A 10 -8.23 -5.09 3.81
N ALA A 11 -8.94 -3.98 4.02
CA ALA A 11 -8.77 -3.14 5.21
C ALA A 11 -9.08 -3.94 6.49
N LYS A 12 -10.16 -4.71 6.51
CA LYS A 12 -10.48 -5.57 7.65
C LYS A 12 -9.40 -6.63 7.90
N ALA A 13 -8.91 -7.30 6.84
CA ALA A 13 -7.85 -8.28 6.97
C ALA A 13 -6.55 -7.66 7.54
N LEU A 14 -6.19 -6.46 7.09
CA LEU A 14 -5.03 -5.75 7.63
C LEU A 14 -5.22 -5.38 9.12
N VAL A 15 -6.40 -4.87 9.51
CA VAL A 15 -6.71 -4.56 10.91
C VAL A 15 -6.64 -5.80 11.78
N ASP A 16 -7.21 -6.92 11.32
CA ASP A 16 -7.23 -8.18 12.07
C ASP A 16 -5.78 -8.70 12.30
N VAL A 17 -4.87 -8.52 11.34
CA VAL A 17 -3.45 -8.87 11.49
C VAL A 17 -2.69 -7.85 12.35
N ALA A 18 -2.91 -6.55 12.15
CA ALA A 18 -2.23 -5.48 12.88
C ALA A 18 -2.57 -5.47 14.37
N ALA A 19 -3.83 -5.80 14.72
CA ALA A 19 -4.29 -5.90 16.10
C ALA A 19 -3.58 -7.01 16.88
N ALA A 20 -3.10 -8.06 16.20
CA ALA A 20 -2.34 -9.14 16.85
C ALA A 20 -0.90 -8.73 17.20
N SER A 21 -0.40 -7.60 16.71
CA SER A 21 0.98 -7.15 16.86
C SER A 21 1.12 -5.80 17.59
N ASP A 22 0.03 -5.24 18.13
CA ASP A 22 -0.02 -3.91 18.78
C ASP A 22 0.47 -2.75 17.88
N ASP A 23 0.38 -2.94 16.57
CA ASP A 23 1.00 -2.06 15.57
C ASP A 23 0.01 -1.18 14.82
N LEU A 24 -1.26 -1.22 15.23
CA LEU A 24 -2.38 -0.62 14.48
C LEU A 24 -2.21 0.88 14.23
N GLU A 25 -1.76 1.61 15.25
CA GLU A 25 -1.52 3.06 15.17
C GLU A 25 -0.42 3.39 14.15
N ALA A 26 0.71 2.68 14.23
CA ALA A 26 1.85 2.89 13.34
C ALA A 26 1.48 2.56 11.89
N ILE A 27 0.78 1.44 11.67
CA ILE A 27 0.33 1.03 10.33
C ILE A 27 -0.66 2.04 9.75
N ARG A 28 -1.54 2.63 10.57
CA ARG A 28 -2.43 3.68 10.10
C ARG A 28 -1.63 4.90 9.62
N GLN A 29 -0.66 5.36 10.40
CA GLN A 29 0.17 6.51 10.05
C GLN A 29 0.95 6.26 8.74
N GLU A 30 1.57 5.08 8.62
CA GLU A 30 2.27 4.65 7.40
C GLU A 30 1.37 4.63 6.16
N LEU A 31 0.13 4.16 6.30
CA LEU A 31 -0.85 4.17 5.21
C LEU A 31 -1.29 5.59 4.83
N ASP A 32 -1.47 6.47 5.81
CA ASP A 32 -1.81 7.88 5.57
C ASP A 32 -0.68 8.61 4.83
N GLU A 33 0.57 8.37 5.22
CA GLU A 33 1.75 8.90 4.53
C GLU A 33 1.85 8.38 3.09
N PHE A 34 1.71 7.06 2.89
CA PHE A 34 1.75 6.47 1.56
C PHE A 34 0.60 6.97 0.67
N ALA A 35 -0.61 7.09 1.22
CA ALA A 35 -1.75 7.65 0.51
C ALA A 35 -1.56 9.14 0.19
N GLY A 36 -0.88 9.91 1.06
CA GLY A 36 -0.43 11.28 0.79
C GLY A 36 0.52 11.33 -0.40
N LEU A 37 1.57 10.51 -0.37
CA LEU A 37 2.55 10.42 -1.44
C LEU A 37 1.92 10.05 -2.78
N LEU A 38 0.98 9.09 -2.81
CA LEU A 38 0.23 8.74 -4.02
C LEU A 38 -0.66 9.88 -4.53
N ARG A 39 -1.17 10.75 -3.65
CA ARG A 39 -1.97 11.91 -4.05
C ARG A 39 -1.10 13.01 -4.66
N GLU A 40 0.04 13.28 -4.05
CA GLU A 40 0.99 14.32 -4.46
C GLU A 40 1.77 13.93 -5.72
N GLN A 41 2.22 12.67 -5.81
CA GLN A 41 3.04 12.18 -6.91
C GLN A 41 2.17 11.57 -8.02
N ARG A 42 1.71 12.44 -8.95
CA ARG A 42 0.89 12.03 -10.09
C ARG A 42 1.56 10.94 -10.94
N GLU A 43 2.85 11.05 -11.20
CA GLU A 43 3.58 10.11 -12.05
C GLU A 43 3.61 8.71 -11.46
N LEU A 44 3.90 8.59 -10.15
CA LEU A 44 3.86 7.32 -9.45
C LEU A 44 2.46 6.69 -9.51
N ARG A 45 1.42 7.48 -9.27
CA ARG A 45 0.03 7.00 -9.35
C ARG A 45 -0.32 6.48 -10.74
N LEU A 46 0.09 7.20 -11.79
CA LEU A 46 -0.12 6.78 -13.18
C LEU A 46 0.68 5.52 -13.52
N PHE A 47 1.93 5.43 -13.08
CA PHE A 47 2.79 4.27 -13.28
C PHE A 47 2.19 3.00 -12.66
N LEU A 48 1.76 3.07 -11.40
CA LEU A 48 1.15 1.92 -10.71
C LEU A 48 -0.20 1.53 -11.32
N ALA A 49 -1.00 2.50 -11.80
CA ALA A 49 -2.28 2.25 -12.47
C ALA A 49 -2.14 1.74 -13.91
N ASN A 50 -0.97 1.86 -14.53
CA ASN A 50 -0.77 1.51 -15.95
C ASN A 50 -0.77 -0.02 -16.15
N PRO A 51 -1.71 -0.60 -16.91
CA PRO A 51 -1.78 -2.04 -17.14
C PRO A 51 -0.64 -2.57 -18.05
N SER A 52 0.00 -1.71 -18.84
CA SER A 52 1.12 -2.08 -19.72
C SER A 52 2.44 -2.25 -18.97
N VAL A 53 2.54 -1.74 -17.73
CA VAL A 53 3.71 -1.94 -16.88
C VAL A 53 3.62 -3.31 -16.24
N LEU A 54 4.66 -4.12 -16.41
CA LEU A 54 4.71 -5.48 -15.87
C LEU A 54 4.70 -5.43 -14.34
N ARG A 55 4.02 -6.40 -13.73
CA ARG A 55 3.92 -6.51 -12.26
C ARG A 55 5.28 -6.48 -11.54
N PRO A 56 6.34 -7.18 -12.01
CA PRO A 56 7.66 -7.11 -11.36
C PRO A 56 8.24 -5.70 -11.30
N ASP A 57 8.00 -4.87 -12.33
CA ASP A 57 8.50 -3.51 -12.38
C ASP A 57 7.71 -2.59 -11.44
N LYS A 58 6.39 -2.80 -11.31
CA LYS A 58 5.57 -2.12 -10.31
C LYS A 58 6.01 -2.44 -8.89
N VAL A 59 6.29 -3.71 -8.61
CA VAL A 59 6.75 -4.15 -7.29
C VAL A 59 8.12 -3.54 -6.98
N ARG A 60 9.06 -3.50 -7.93
CA ARG A 60 10.37 -2.88 -7.74
C ARG A 60 10.26 -1.39 -7.42
N ALA A 61 9.48 -0.63 -8.20
CA ALA A 61 9.27 0.79 -7.95
C ALA A 61 8.58 1.05 -6.61
N LEU A 62 7.58 0.22 -6.26
CA LEU A 62 6.92 0.29 -4.97
C LEU A 62 7.91 0.02 -3.82
N ASP A 63 8.77 -0.98 -3.95
CA ASP A 63 9.78 -1.34 -2.94
C ASP A 63 10.77 -0.19 -2.70
N GLU A 64 11.21 0.48 -3.75
CA GLU A 64 12.07 1.67 -3.65
C GLU A 64 11.37 2.80 -2.88
N VAL A 65 10.10 3.07 -3.19
CA VAL A 65 9.31 4.08 -2.47
C VAL A 65 9.15 3.70 -1.00
N MET A 66 8.77 2.45 -0.71
CA MET A 66 8.57 1.96 0.65
C MET A 66 9.85 1.98 1.49
N ALA A 67 11.01 1.77 0.87
CA ALA A 67 12.31 1.88 1.53
C ALA A 67 12.64 3.33 1.93
N ILE A 68 12.23 4.31 1.12
CA ILE A 68 12.46 5.74 1.40
C ILE A 68 11.61 6.20 2.60
N VAL A 69 10.31 5.87 2.61
CA VAL A 69 9.41 6.17 3.74
C VAL A 69 9.55 5.21 4.92
N ARG A 70 10.44 4.19 4.82
CA ARG A 70 10.76 3.24 5.89
C ARG A 70 9.53 2.53 6.46
N LEU A 71 8.63 2.09 5.58
CA LEU A 71 7.43 1.37 6.00
C LEU A 71 7.80 0.03 6.66
N ARG A 72 6.93 -0.44 7.57
CA ARG A 72 7.12 -1.72 8.24
C ARG A 72 6.89 -2.90 7.31
N PRO A 73 7.47 -4.08 7.61
CA PRO A 73 7.32 -5.27 6.77
C PRO A 73 5.87 -5.68 6.52
N LEU A 74 4.98 -5.49 7.50
CA LEU A 74 3.56 -5.78 7.37
C LEU A 74 2.89 -4.86 6.33
N THR A 75 3.11 -3.55 6.44
CA THR A 75 2.59 -2.55 5.49
C THR A 75 3.13 -2.80 4.09
N THR A 76 4.44 -3.06 3.96
CA THR A 76 5.07 -3.40 2.68
C THR A 76 4.46 -4.65 2.04
N SER A 77 4.29 -5.72 2.82
CA SER A 77 3.69 -6.97 2.33
C SER A 77 2.25 -6.75 1.89
N PHE A 78 1.49 -5.97 2.64
CA PHE A 78 0.13 -5.59 2.29
C PHE A 78 0.05 -4.82 0.97
N LEU A 79 0.87 -3.77 0.79
CA LEU A 79 0.88 -2.97 -0.45
C LEU A 79 1.29 -3.80 -1.68
N ARG A 80 2.19 -4.78 -1.51
CA ARG A 80 2.56 -5.73 -2.59
C ARG A 80 1.42 -6.65 -3.00
N ILE A 81 0.51 -7.00 -2.10
CA ILE A 81 -0.68 -7.83 -2.41
C ILE A 81 -1.69 -7.03 -3.25
N LEU A 82 -1.73 -5.71 -3.10
CA LEU A 82 -2.65 -4.84 -3.83
C LEU A 82 -2.22 -4.53 -5.28
N LEU A 83 -0.97 -4.84 -5.66
CA LEU A 83 -0.43 -4.72 -7.02
C LEU A 83 -0.69 -5.95 -7.88
#